data_AF-A0A4W5L8N2-F1
#
_entry.id   AF-A0A4W5L8N2-F1
#
_cell.length_a   1.000
_cell.length_b   1.000
_cell.length_c   1.000
_cell.angle_alpha   90.00
_cell.angle_beta   90.00
_cell.angle_gamma   90.00
#
_symmetry.space_group_name_H-M   'P 1'
#
loop_
_entity.id
_entity.type
_entity.pdbx_description
1 polymer ?
#
loop_
_entity_poly.entity_id
_entity_poly.type
_entity_poly.pdbx_seq_one_letter_code
_entity_poly.pdbx_strand_id
1 'polypeptide(L)'
;MLIFFLHFLCCCTDQSLNISTLNVRSMLPENLNHFFRYQGSLTTPPCYESILWTVFDTPITLSHNQIRKLESTLMDMDNGTLWNDYRMAQPLNDRVVESSFLPGLRKGSMYTEPAFRDSIDQLN
;
A
#
# COMPACT_ATOMS: atom_id res chain seq x y z
N MET A 1 5.34 -5.14 1.04
CA MET A 1 4.71 -4.31 0.00
C MET A 1 3.71 -3.41 0.72
N LEU A 2 3.92 -2.09 0.68
CA LEU A 2 3.23 -1.10 1.51
C LEU A 2 1.75 -1.01 1.12
N ILE A 3 0.88 -1.47 2.01
CA ILE A 3 -0.56 -1.23 1.92
C ILE A 3 -0.81 0.00 2.80
N PHE A 4 -0.74 1.18 2.19
CA PHE A 4 -1.31 2.36 2.81
C PHE A 4 -2.83 2.20 2.79
N PHE A 5 -3.51 2.49 3.90
CA PHE A 5 -4.66 3.38 3.94
C PHE A 5 -5.10 3.54 5.39
N LEU A 6 -5.07 4.81 5.78
CA LEU A 6 -5.66 5.48 6.94
C LEU A 6 -6.28 4.57 8.00
N HIS A 7 -5.68 4.57 9.20
CA HIS A 7 -6.44 4.44 10.45
C HIS A 7 -7.71 5.27 10.33
N PHE A 8 -8.81 4.76 10.88
CA PHE A 8 -10.05 5.48 11.17
C PHE A 8 -9.90 7.00 11.23
N LEU A 9 -9.94 7.67 10.07
CA LEU A 9 -10.08 9.10 9.98
C LEU A 9 -11.56 9.36 9.77
N CYS A 10 -12.32 8.93 10.78
CA CYS A 10 -13.71 9.29 11.01
C CYS A 10 -13.88 9.07 12.52
N CYS A 11 -14.05 10.09 13.34
CA CYS A 11 -15.18 11.00 13.25
C CYS A 11 -14.98 12.13 14.27
N CYS A 12 -14.66 13.38 13.89
CA CYS A 12 -14.87 14.57 14.77
C CYS A 12 -14.57 15.95 14.16
N THR A 13 -14.35 16.14 12.86
CA THR A 13 -14.39 17.49 12.29
C THR A 13 -15.40 17.55 11.15
N ASP A 14 -16.47 18.32 11.38
CA ASP A 14 -17.47 18.75 10.40
C ASP A 14 -16.83 19.73 9.40
N GLN A 15 -15.79 19.27 8.71
CA GLN A 15 -15.03 20.05 7.74
C GLN A 15 -15.26 19.42 6.36
N SER A 16 -16.28 19.91 5.66
CA SER A 16 -16.52 19.52 4.27
C SER A 16 -15.61 20.33 3.34
N LEU A 17 -14.61 19.68 2.74
CA LEU A 17 -13.84 20.24 1.63
C LEU A 17 -14.46 19.76 0.31
N ASN A 18 -14.90 20.70 -0.53
CA ASN A 18 -15.46 20.38 -1.84
C ASN A 18 -14.33 20.39 -2.89
N ILE A 19 -14.07 19.23 -3.49
CA ILE A 19 -13.14 19.09 -4.61
C ILE A 19 -13.96 19.16 -5.89
N SER A 20 -13.81 20.26 -6.63
CA SER A 20 -14.66 20.59 -7.78
C SER A 20 -14.55 19.59 -8.94
N THR A 21 -13.33 19.16 -9.28
CA THR A 21 -13.08 18.14 -10.31
C THR A 21 -11.84 17.31 -9.96
N LEU A 22 -12.00 15.98 -9.95
CA LEU A 22 -10.91 15.05 -9.69
C LEU A 22 -10.94 13.89 -10.69
N ASN A 23 -9.86 13.72 -11.45
CA ASN A 23 -9.72 12.58 -12.35
C ASN A 23 -9.00 11.43 -11.63
N VAL A 24 -9.76 10.46 -11.13
CA VAL A 24 -9.22 9.28 -10.41
C VAL A 24 -8.25 8.47 -11.28
N ARG A 25 -8.45 8.40 -12.60
CA ARG A 25 -7.56 7.63 -13.49
C ARG A 25 -6.14 8.19 -13.49
N SER A 26 -6.00 9.50 -13.31
CA SER A 26 -4.69 10.18 -13.22
C SER A 26 -3.95 9.91 -11.92
N MET A 27 -4.63 9.35 -10.91
CA MET A 27 -4.06 8.91 -9.65
C MET A 27 -3.63 7.44 -9.67
N LEU A 28 -3.89 6.73 -10.78
CA LEU A 28 -3.49 5.35 -10.98
C LEU A 28 -2.27 5.28 -11.90
N PRO A 29 -1.47 4.20 -11.83
CA PRO A 29 -0.34 3.99 -12.72
C PRO A 29 -0.76 3.96 -14.20
N GLU A 30 0.16 4.30 -15.10
CA GLU A 30 -0.13 4.25 -16.54
C GLU A 30 -0.46 2.83 -16.99
N ASN A 31 0.34 1.85 -16.57
CA ASN A 31 0.13 0.44 -16.87
C ASN A 31 -0.76 -0.23 -15.79
N LEU A 32 -2.03 -0.45 -16.12
CA LEU A 32 -2.99 -1.17 -15.27
C LEU A 32 -3.02 -2.68 -15.54
N ASN A 33 -2.33 -3.16 -16.57
CA ASN A 33 -2.37 -4.56 -16.97
C ASN A 33 -1.44 -5.42 -16.12
N HIS A 34 -0.45 -4.81 -15.44
CA HIS A 34 0.49 -5.52 -14.58
C HIS A 34 0.12 -5.31 -13.11
N PHE A 35 -0.38 -6.35 -12.48
CA PHE A 35 -0.77 -6.35 -11.08
C PHE A 35 -0.59 -7.73 -10.45
N PHE A 36 -0.52 -7.71 -9.13
CA PHE A 36 -0.62 -8.87 -8.26
C PHE A 36 -2.02 -8.96 -7.66
N ARG A 37 -2.51 -10.18 -7.44
CA ARG A 37 -3.83 -10.45 -6.88
C ARG A 37 -3.74 -11.48 -5.75
N TYR A 38 -4.38 -11.22 -4.61
CA TYR A 38 -4.45 -12.19 -3.51
C TYR A 38 -5.63 -11.91 -2.57
N GLN A 39 -6.09 -12.96 -1.87
CA GLN A 39 -7.10 -12.84 -0.83
C GLN A 39 -6.45 -12.39 0.50
N GLY A 40 -7.05 -11.44 1.18
CA GLY A 40 -6.54 -10.90 2.43
C GLY A 40 -7.60 -10.23 3.28
N SER A 41 -7.11 -9.45 4.24
CA SER A 41 -7.96 -8.78 5.22
C SER A 41 -8.05 -7.28 4.98
N LEU A 42 -9.00 -6.64 5.66
CA LEU A 42 -8.91 -5.22 5.96
C LEU A 42 -7.60 -4.93 6.71
N THR A 43 -6.97 -3.80 6.42
CA THR A 43 -5.75 -3.33 7.11
C THR A 43 -6.05 -2.51 8.35
N THR A 44 -7.32 -2.20 8.58
CA THR A 44 -7.84 -1.53 9.78
C THR A 44 -8.82 -2.44 10.52
N PRO A 45 -8.97 -2.28 11.85
CA PRO A 45 -9.99 -3.00 12.61
C PRO A 45 -11.38 -2.87 11.95
N PRO A 46 -12.20 -3.92 11.95
CA PRO A 46 -12.03 -5.21 12.64
C PRO A 46 -11.20 -6.25 11.86
N CYS A 47 -10.44 -5.86 10.84
CA CYS A 47 -9.50 -6.75 10.12
C CYS A 47 -10.14 -7.97 9.44
N TYR A 48 -11.39 -7.86 8.95
CA TYR A 48 -12.08 -8.99 8.30
C TYR A 48 -11.36 -9.49 7.04
N GLU A 49 -11.28 -10.82 6.89
CA GLU A 49 -10.67 -11.54 5.77
C GLU A 49 -11.62 -11.70 4.57
N SER A 50 -12.12 -10.58 4.06
CA SER A 50 -13.11 -10.56 2.97
C SER A 50 -12.67 -9.75 1.76
N ILE A 51 -11.37 -9.44 1.64
CA ILE A 51 -10.84 -8.51 0.63
C ILE A 51 -10.01 -9.25 -0.41
N LEU A 52 -10.38 -9.07 -1.68
CA LEU A 52 -9.54 -9.41 -2.83
C LEU A 52 -8.64 -8.21 -3.19
N TRP A 53 -7.37 -8.28 -2.81
CA TRP A 53 -6.41 -7.22 -3.06
C TRP A 53 -5.90 -7.26 -4.50
N THR A 54 -5.87 -6.10 -5.15
CA THR A 54 -5.17 -5.88 -6.44
C THR A 54 -4.08 -4.83 -6.23
N VAL A 55 -2.83 -5.19 -6.46
CA VAL A 55 -1.69 -4.28 -6.30
C VAL A 55 -0.96 -4.13 -7.62
N PHE A 56 -0.93 -2.92 -8.18
CA PHE A 56 -0.24 -2.65 -9.43
C PHE A 56 1.28 -2.79 -9.26
N ASP A 57 1.93 -3.34 -10.29
CA ASP A 57 3.39 -3.53 -10.35
C ASP A 57 4.15 -2.21 -10.57
N THR A 58 3.50 -1.24 -11.22
CA THR A 58 4.08 0.08 -11.49
C THR A 58 3.63 1.07 -10.41
N PRO A 59 4.53 1.77 -9.70
CA PRO A 59 4.17 2.79 -8.74
C PRO A 59 3.73 4.10 -9.42
N ILE A 60 3.02 4.95 -8.70
CA ILE A 60 2.81 6.36 -9.09
C ILE A 60 3.97 7.22 -8.58
N THR A 61 4.38 8.21 -9.36
CA THR A 61 5.45 9.14 -8.98
C THR A 61 4.88 10.46 -8.50
N LEU A 62 5.34 10.94 -7.34
CA LEU A 62 4.98 12.23 -6.77
C LEU A 62 6.26 13.06 -6.56
N SER A 63 6.13 14.38 -6.63
CA SER A 63 7.24 15.27 -6.27
C SER A 63 7.52 15.21 -4.77
N HIS A 64 8.78 15.47 -4.38
CA HIS A 64 9.18 15.55 -2.97
C HIS A 64 8.32 16.54 -2.16
N ASN A 65 7.90 17.65 -2.77
CA ASN A 65 7.04 18.63 -2.11
C ASN A 65 5.62 18.10 -1.85
N GLN A 66 5.08 17.28 -2.76
CA GLN A 66 3.78 16.63 -2.56
C GLN A 66 3.84 15.60 -1.46
N ILE A 67 4.88 14.76 -1.43
CA ILE A 67 5.09 13.76 -0.38
C ILE A 67 5.20 14.43 0.99
N ARG A 68 6.04 15.47 1.10
CA ARG A 68 6.18 16.22 2.35
C ARG A 68 4.83 16.78 2.83
N LYS A 69 4.04 17.36 1.93
CA LYS A 69 2.70 17.87 2.28
C LYS A 69 1.79 16.74 2.78
N LEU A 70 1.80 15.58 2.13
CA LEU A 70 1.00 14.44 2.55
C LEU A 70 1.37 13.98 3.97
N GLU A 71 2.67 13.93 4.27
CA GLU A 71 3.21 13.43 5.55
C GLU A 71 3.09 14.42 6.71
N SER A 72 2.99 15.73 6.44
CA SER A 72 3.07 16.76 7.49
C SER A 72 1.79 17.57 7.71
N THR A 73 0.77 17.42 6.86
CA THR A 73 -0.41 18.31 6.88
C THR A 73 -1.55 17.76 7.74
N LEU A 74 -1.73 16.44 7.77
CA LEU A 74 -2.85 15.83 8.49
C LEU A 74 -2.49 15.62 9.97
N MET A 75 -3.45 15.89 10.85
CA MET A 75 -3.31 15.74 12.30
C MET A 75 -4.38 14.78 12.83
N ASP A 76 -4.05 14.07 13.90
CA ASP A 76 -4.96 13.22 14.66
C ASP A 76 -5.79 14.06 15.68
N MET A 77 -6.72 13.42 16.38
CA MET A 77 -7.59 14.00 17.42
C MET A 77 -6.78 14.65 18.56
N ASP A 78 -5.60 14.11 18.86
CA ASP A 78 -4.70 14.64 19.88
C ASP A 78 -3.74 15.72 19.34
N ASN A 79 -4.03 16.27 18.15
CA ASN A 79 -3.25 17.33 17.49
C ASN A 79 -1.78 16.94 17.19
N GLY A 80 -1.51 15.64 17.11
CA GLY A 80 -0.25 15.08 16.61
C GLY A 80 -0.29 14.91 15.10
N THR A 81 0.83 15.14 14.41
CA THR A 81 0.92 14.87 12.96
C THR A 81 0.70 13.39 12.68
N LEU A 82 -0.19 13.07 11.74
CA LEU A 82 -0.41 11.71 11.29
C LEU A 82 0.83 11.24 10.52
N TRP A 83 1.55 10.30 11.12
CA TRP A 83 2.80 9.78 10.62
C TRP A 83 2.81 8.25 10.72
N ASN A 84 3.39 7.57 9.72
CA ASN A 84 3.45 6.11 9.64
C ASN A 84 2.08 5.42 9.77
N ASP A 85 1.05 5.98 9.15
CA ASP A 85 -0.31 5.43 9.18
C ASP A 85 -0.50 4.26 8.20
N TYR A 86 0.17 3.15 8.53
CA TYR A 86 0.10 1.90 7.78
C TYR A 86 0.24 0.70 8.72
N ARG A 87 -0.34 -0.43 8.32
CA ARG A 87 -0.14 -1.71 8.99
C ARG A 87 1.13 -2.38 8.48
N MET A 88 1.92 -2.95 9.40
CA MET A 88 3.08 -3.78 9.03
C MET A 88 2.68 -4.96 8.13
N ALA A 89 3.58 -5.35 7.23
CA ALA A 89 3.38 -6.52 6.39
C ALA A 89 3.12 -7.76 7.25
N GLN A 90 2.09 -8.52 6.89
CA GLN A 90 1.71 -9.74 7.59
C GLN A 90 2.29 -10.96 6.86
N PRO A 91 2.55 -12.07 7.57
CA PRO A 91 3.00 -13.31 6.95
C PRO A 91 2.06 -13.77 5.83
N LEU A 92 2.62 -14.32 4.76
CA LEU A 92 1.82 -14.83 3.65
C LEU A 92 1.05 -16.10 4.04
N ASN A 93 1.62 -16.90 4.94
CA ASN A 93 1.17 -18.26 5.26
C ASN A 93 1.06 -19.07 3.95
N ASP A 94 -0.01 -19.84 3.79
CA ASP A 94 -0.24 -20.69 2.61
C ASP A 94 -0.97 -19.96 1.46
N ARG A 95 -1.08 -18.63 1.52
CA ARG A 95 -1.77 -17.86 0.48
C ARG A 95 -0.91 -17.76 -0.78
N VAL A 96 -1.54 -18.03 -1.93
CA VAL A 96 -0.91 -17.83 -3.23
C VAL A 96 -1.17 -16.42 -3.72
N VAL A 97 -0.12 -15.73 -4.17
CA VAL A 97 -0.21 -14.44 -4.84
C VAL A 97 -0.12 -14.68 -6.34
N GLU A 98 -1.17 -14.31 -7.06
CA GLU A 98 -1.23 -14.41 -8.51
C GLU A 98 -0.64 -13.13 -9.15
N SER A 99 -0.05 -13.26 -10.34
CA SER A 99 0.40 -12.13 -11.14
C SER A 99 -0.26 -12.16 -12.52
N SER A 100 -0.64 -10.98 -13.04
CA SER A 100 -1.20 -10.85 -14.40
C SER A 100 -0.15 -10.85 -15.52
N PHE A 101 1.12 -10.90 -15.14
CA PHE A 101 2.29 -10.89 -16.01
C PHE A 101 3.28 -11.96 -15.53
N LEU A 102 4.25 -12.31 -16.37
CA LEU A 102 5.33 -13.22 -16.00
C LEU A 102 6.36 -12.48 -15.14
N PRO A 103 6.48 -12.80 -13.84
CA PRO A 103 7.49 -12.20 -12.98
C PRO A 103 8.86 -12.71 -13.42
N GLY A 104 9.74 -11.84 -13.89
CA GLY A 104 11.13 -12.19 -14.25
C GLY A 104 11.55 -11.92 -15.70
N LEU A 105 10.66 -11.49 -16.60
CA LEU A 105 11.02 -10.99 -17.93
C LEU A 105 11.18 -9.46 -17.96
N ARG A 106 11.72 -8.86 -16.89
CA ARG A 106 12.23 -7.49 -16.98
C ARG A 106 13.60 -7.54 -17.64
N LYS A 107 13.66 -7.23 -18.94
CA LYS A 107 14.90 -6.94 -19.66
C LYS A 107 15.62 -5.79 -18.94
N GLY A 108 16.50 -6.12 -18.00
CA GLY A 108 17.33 -5.16 -17.27
C GLY A 108 17.33 -5.22 -15.73
N SER A 109 16.74 -6.21 -15.06
CA SER A 109 16.91 -6.32 -13.60
C SER A 109 16.95 -7.78 -13.14
N MET A 110 18.17 -8.29 -13.01
CA MET A 110 18.51 -9.49 -12.27
C MET A 110 18.49 -9.12 -10.78
N TYR A 111 17.50 -9.60 -10.03
CA TYR A 111 17.65 -9.78 -8.58
C TYR A 111 17.55 -11.27 -8.31
N THR A 112 18.63 -11.99 -8.60
CA THR A 112 18.96 -13.19 -7.85
C THR A 112 19.84 -12.75 -6.69
N GLU A 113 19.29 -12.70 -5.48
CA GLU A 113 20.06 -13.03 -4.27
C GLU A 113 19.13 -13.51 -3.14
N PRO A 114 19.63 -14.41 -2.28
CA PRO A 114 18.86 -15.41 -1.53
C PRO A 114 18.49 -14.97 -0.10
N ALA A 115 18.45 -13.66 0.17
CA ALA A 115 18.47 -13.13 1.54
C ALA A 115 17.12 -13.17 2.30
N PHE A 116 16.14 -13.98 1.88
CA PHE A 116 14.88 -14.15 2.62
C PHE A 116 14.81 -15.45 3.43
N ARG A 117 15.77 -16.38 3.25
CA ARG A 117 15.75 -17.66 3.97
C ARG A 117 16.59 -17.68 5.25
N ASP A 118 17.56 -16.77 5.39
CA ASP A 118 18.50 -16.81 6.52
C ASP A 118 17.97 -16.17 7.81
N SER A 119 16.79 -15.53 7.79
CA SER A 119 16.20 -14.90 8.98
C SER A 119 15.17 -15.76 9.72
N ILE A 120 14.88 -16.99 9.23
CA ILE A 120 13.97 -17.94 9.89
C ILE A 120 14.73 -18.96 10.75
N ASP A 121 16.04 -19.14 10.52
CA ASP A 121 16.87 -20.11 11.26
C ASP A 121 17.62 -19.49 12.47
N GLN A 122 17.46 -18.20 12.75
CA GLN A 122 18.06 -17.52 13.91
C GLN A 122 17.13 -17.36 15.12
N LEU A 123 15.97 -18.02 15.12
CA LEU A 123 15.07 -18.09 16.28
C LEU A 123 14.91 -19.53 16.81
N ASN A 124 16.04 -20.22 16.98
CA ASN A 124 16.19 -21.33 17.94
C ASN A 124 17.33 -21.02 18.92
#